data_AF-A0A8R7PC14-F1
#
_entry.id   AF-A0A8R7PC14-F1
#
_cell.length_a   1.000
_cell.length_b   1.000
_cell.length_c   1.000
_cell.angle_alpha   90.00
_cell.angle_beta   90.00
_cell.angle_gamma   90.00
#
_symmetry.space_group_name_H-M   'P 1'
#
loop_
_entity.id
_entity.type
_entity.pdbx_description
1 polymer ?
#
loop_
_entity_poly.entity_id
_entity_poly.type
_entity_poly.pdbx_seq_one_letter_code
_entity_poly.pdbx_strand_id
1 'polypeptide(L)'
;MSGRVGESSSRRRRTAAKPPRYDRSITVFSPEGRVFQVDYARNSVKLEGITSVAVRGADSVCVITQRTKAPADPLLDTADPAFMHLFQITERLGMLATGMPADGRALAQQARNEAAGFRHKWGYEMPPKMLAQWLGDRAQVRTQHAGMRPYRVVATVVGIDEEKGTPELFTCDPAGQVLGHKATSVGLKDQEAIEFLEEAMAGNSSLSFQETMEMAVSALRHVLEDNSQGHDTEVGVVRKNYPIFRTVLRRIYKNPLAGQSILDGEGQ
;
A
#
# COMPACT_ATOMS: atom_id res chain seq x y z
N MET A 1 -1.59 26.27 72.45
CA MET A 1 -2.14 25.82 71.16
C MET A 1 -1.13 26.20 70.08
N SER A 2 -0.40 25.22 69.56
CA SER A 2 0.65 25.40 68.55
C SER A 2 0.02 25.40 67.15
N GLY A 3 0.05 26.54 66.46
CA GLY A 3 -0.43 26.68 65.09
C GLY A 3 0.69 26.36 64.10
N ARG A 4 0.47 25.35 63.24
CA ARG A 4 1.38 24.97 62.15
C ARG A 4 1.35 26.03 61.04
N VAL A 5 2.53 26.49 60.64
CA VAL A 5 2.78 27.32 59.47
C VAL A 5 2.59 26.46 58.22
N GLY A 6 1.69 26.86 57.32
CA GLY A 6 1.50 26.21 56.02
C GLY A 6 2.54 26.68 55.01
N GLU A 7 3.37 25.77 54.52
CA GLU A 7 4.24 25.99 53.36
C GLU A 7 3.39 26.10 52.08
N SER A 8 3.48 27.24 51.40
CA SER A 8 2.89 27.44 50.08
C SER A 8 3.82 26.87 49.01
N SER A 9 3.54 25.65 48.54
CA SER A 9 4.26 25.08 47.40
C SER A 9 3.83 25.80 46.12
N SER A 10 4.66 26.72 45.62
CA SER A 10 4.48 27.30 44.29
C SER A 10 4.82 26.25 43.22
N ARG A 11 3.80 25.52 42.74
CA ARG A 11 3.93 24.67 41.55
C ARG A 11 4.16 25.57 40.33
N ARG A 12 5.42 25.79 39.96
CA ARG A 12 5.79 26.27 38.63
C ARG A 12 5.20 25.30 37.60
N ARG A 13 4.15 25.73 36.89
CA ARG A 13 3.68 25.05 35.68
C ARG A 13 4.86 25.00 34.70
N ARG A 14 5.45 23.83 34.49
CA ARG A 14 6.33 23.59 33.34
C ARG A 14 5.49 23.84 32.10
N THR A 15 5.70 24.98 31.45
CA THR A 15 5.18 25.20 30.10
C THR A 15 5.83 24.14 29.22
N ALA A 16 5.02 23.22 28.68
CA ALA A 16 5.49 22.29 27.67
C ALA A 16 6.20 23.09 26.57
N ALA A 17 7.42 22.68 26.21
CA ALA A 17 8.16 23.33 25.14
C ALA A 17 7.27 23.34 23.90
N LYS A 18 7.06 24.53 23.30
CA LYS A 18 6.33 24.62 22.03
C LYS A 18 7.07 23.72 21.03
N PRO A 19 6.37 22.82 20.32
CA PRO A 19 7.02 22.01 19.29
C PRO A 19 7.69 22.95 18.28
N PRO A 20 8.88 22.57 17.77
CA PRO A 20 9.64 23.42 16.85
C PRO A 20 8.78 23.82 15.65
N ARG A 21 8.93 25.06 15.17
CA ARG A 21 8.09 25.67 14.12
C ARG A 21 8.07 24.88 12.81
N TYR A 22 9.10 24.07 12.57
CA TYR A 22 9.27 23.21 11.40
C TYR A 22 8.23 22.07 11.34
N ASP A 23 7.81 21.56 12.49
CA ASP A 23 6.84 20.46 12.58
C ASP A 23 5.49 20.84 11.92
N ARG A 24 5.08 22.11 12.04
CA ARG A 24 3.83 22.63 11.44
C ARG A 24 3.97 23.09 9.99
N SER A 25 5.19 23.20 9.47
CA SER A 25 5.44 23.77 8.15
C SER A 25 5.62 22.67 7.14
N ILE A 26 4.75 22.61 6.13
CA ILE A 26 4.63 21.44 5.25
C ILE A 26 5.91 21.17 4.44
N THR A 27 6.57 22.22 3.98
CA THR A 27 7.64 22.16 2.97
C THR A 27 8.95 22.71 3.50
N VAL A 28 9.13 22.78 4.83
CA VAL A 28 10.32 23.34 5.44
C VAL A 28 11.20 22.23 5.99
N PHE A 29 12.48 22.30 5.64
CA PHE A 29 13.49 21.36 6.10
C PHE A 29 13.81 21.58 7.59
N SER A 30 14.02 20.47 8.30
CA SER A 30 14.66 20.47 9.60
C SER A 30 16.16 20.83 9.47
N PRO A 31 16.86 21.16 10.57
CA PRO A 31 18.31 21.37 10.55
C PRO A 31 19.09 20.18 9.99
N GLU A 32 18.55 18.96 10.11
CA GLU A 32 19.12 17.71 9.59
C GLU A 32 18.74 17.44 8.12
N GLY A 33 18.05 18.37 7.45
CA GLY A 33 17.65 18.24 6.05
C GLY A 33 16.41 17.36 5.81
N ARG A 34 15.58 17.13 6.84
CA ARG A 34 14.38 16.29 6.73
C ARG A 34 13.12 17.11 6.53
N VAL A 35 12.17 16.57 5.77
CA VAL A 35 10.81 17.11 5.69
C VAL A 35 9.90 16.27 6.60
N PHE A 36 9.63 16.74 7.82
CA PHE A 36 8.92 15.94 8.82
C PHE A 36 7.52 15.51 8.39
N GLN A 37 6.81 16.30 7.59
CA GLN A 37 5.49 15.91 7.06
C GLN A 37 5.55 14.68 6.15
N VAL A 38 6.66 14.44 5.46
CA VAL A 38 6.85 13.22 4.67
C VAL A 38 7.00 12.01 5.58
N ASP A 39 7.77 12.16 6.67
CA ASP A 39 7.94 11.09 7.66
C ASP A 39 6.63 10.77 8.39
N TYR A 40 5.84 11.80 8.73
CA TYR A 40 4.51 11.61 9.29
C TYR A 40 3.59 10.91 8.28
N ALA A 41 3.62 11.31 7.02
CA ALA A 41 2.81 10.68 5.98
C ALA A 41 3.17 9.19 5.81
N ARG A 42 4.47 8.85 5.72
CA ARG A 42 4.95 7.46 5.67
C ARG A 42 4.49 6.65 6.88
N ASN A 43 4.69 7.17 8.09
CA ASN A 43 4.26 6.48 9.31
C ASN A 43 2.75 6.33 9.38
N SER A 44 2.01 7.29 8.86
CA SER A 44 0.55 7.28 8.86
C SER A 44 -0.07 6.23 7.93
N VAL A 45 0.70 5.67 6.98
CA VAL A 45 0.25 4.54 6.15
C VAL A 45 0.01 3.31 7.03
N LYS A 46 0.85 3.10 8.05
CA LYS A 46 0.75 1.97 8.98
C LYS A 46 -0.47 2.07 9.89
N LEU A 47 -0.97 3.28 10.14
CA LEU A 47 -2.10 3.53 11.06
C LEU A 47 -3.44 2.99 10.55
N GLU A 48 -3.57 2.74 9.25
CA GLU A 48 -4.80 2.16 8.68
C GLU A 48 -4.97 0.68 9.05
N GLY A 49 -3.92 0.05 9.62
CA GLY A 49 -3.99 -1.31 10.14
C GLY A 49 -4.07 -2.41 9.07
N ILE A 50 -3.88 -2.05 7.80
CA ILE A 50 -3.81 -2.99 6.68
C ILE A 50 -2.35 -3.30 6.33
N THR A 51 -2.11 -4.53 5.86
CA THR A 51 -0.85 -4.94 5.26
C THR A 51 -1.14 -5.44 3.85
N SER A 52 -0.24 -5.10 2.93
CA SER A 52 -0.31 -5.52 1.54
C SER A 52 1.01 -6.09 1.08
N VAL A 53 0.96 -7.13 0.26
CA VAL A 53 2.13 -7.80 -0.31
C VAL A 53 2.00 -7.80 -1.83
N ALA A 54 3.12 -7.63 -2.53
CA ALA A 54 3.18 -7.87 -3.97
C ALA A 54 4.42 -8.67 -4.34
N VAL A 55 4.26 -9.60 -5.27
CA VAL A 55 5.30 -10.52 -5.75
C VAL A 55 5.29 -10.55 -7.27
N ARG A 56 6.47 -10.44 -7.87
CA ARG A 56 6.71 -10.49 -9.31
C ARG A 56 7.42 -11.78 -9.67
N GLY A 57 6.75 -12.62 -10.43
CA GLY A 57 7.29 -13.83 -11.03
C GLY A 57 7.97 -13.58 -12.37
N ALA A 58 8.28 -14.67 -13.07
CA ALA A 58 8.87 -14.66 -14.41
C ALA A 58 7.89 -14.13 -15.47
N ASP A 59 6.63 -14.54 -15.36
CA ASP A 59 5.57 -14.30 -16.36
C ASP A 59 4.34 -13.62 -15.76
N SER A 60 4.38 -13.23 -14.49
CA SER A 60 3.22 -12.69 -13.79
C SER A 60 3.60 -11.78 -12.64
N VAL A 61 2.64 -11.00 -12.16
CA VAL A 61 2.76 -10.23 -10.91
C VAL A 61 1.44 -10.34 -10.16
N CYS A 62 1.56 -10.63 -8.86
CA CYS A 62 0.45 -10.77 -7.93
C CYS A 62 0.56 -9.71 -6.85
N VAL A 63 -0.56 -9.10 -6.48
CA VAL A 63 -0.69 -8.20 -5.35
C VAL A 63 -1.85 -8.66 -4.48
N ILE A 64 -1.68 -8.64 -3.17
CA ILE A 64 -2.69 -9.06 -2.22
C ILE A 64 -2.73 -8.11 -1.03
N THR A 65 -3.93 -7.80 -0.54
CA THR A 65 -4.10 -7.04 0.70
C THR A 65 -5.30 -7.55 1.48
N GLN A 66 -5.26 -7.36 2.80
CA GLN A 66 -6.43 -7.51 3.65
C GLN A 66 -7.41 -6.35 3.42
N ARG A 67 -8.70 -6.65 3.45
CA ARG A 67 -9.74 -5.61 3.44
C ARG A 67 -9.76 -4.91 4.79
N THR A 68 -10.16 -3.64 4.79
CA THR A 68 -10.44 -2.95 6.06
C THR A 68 -11.50 -3.74 6.81
N LYS A 69 -11.28 -3.96 8.10
CA LYS A 69 -12.26 -4.62 8.95
C LYS A 69 -13.59 -3.88 8.82
N ALA A 70 -14.62 -4.61 8.39
CA ALA A 70 -15.96 -4.06 8.28
C ALA A 70 -16.34 -3.38 9.61
N PRO A 71 -16.83 -2.13 9.59
CA PRO A 71 -17.50 -1.53 10.73
C PRO A 71 -18.52 -2.51 11.31
N ALA A 72 -18.75 -2.46 12.62
CA ALA A 72 -19.70 -3.35 13.30
C ALA A 72 -21.16 -3.18 12.84
N ASP A 73 -21.42 -2.31 11.86
CA ASP A 73 -22.73 -2.05 11.29
C ASP A 73 -23.08 -3.14 10.25
N PRO A 74 -24.04 -4.04 10.56
CA PRO A 74 -24.43 -5.11 9.65
C PRO A 74 -25.19 -4.62 8.41
N LEU A 75 -25.62 -3.35 8.37
CA LEU A 75 -26.31 -2.76 7.22
C LEU A 75 -25.35 -2.15 6.20
N LEU A 76 -24.06 -2.11 6.52
CA LEU A 76 -23.05 -1.59 5.62
C LEU A 76 -22.79 -2.59 4.50
N ASP A 77 -22.99 -2.16 3.25
CA ASP A 77 -22.61 -2.97 2.10
C ASP A 77 -21.08 -2.98 1.96
N THR A 78 -20.47 -3.97 2.61
CA THR A 78 -19.04 -4.20 2.51
C THR A 78 -18.65 -4.75 1.15
N ALA A 79 -19.54 -5.02 0.21
CA ALA A 79 -19.16 -5.31 -1.17
C ALA A 79 -18.92 -4.03 -1.99
N ASP A 80 -19.29 -2.86 -1.49
CA ASP A 80 -19.13 -1.59 -2.20
C ASP A 80 -17.65 -1.32 -2.55
N PRO A 81 -17.34 -0.92 -3.80
CA PRO A 81 -15.98 -0.57 -4.24
C PRO A 81 -15.28 0.50 -3.39
N ALA A 82 -16.01 1.30 -2.61
CA ALA A 82 -15.46 2.28 -1.68
C ALA A 82 -14.58 1.65 -0.58
N PHE A 83 -14.77 0.36 -0.28
CA PHE A 83 -13.96 -0.40 0.67
C PHE A 83 -12.76 -1.11 0.02
N MET A 84 -12.56 -0.94 -1.29
CA MET A 84 -11.44 -1.55 -2.01
C MET A 84 -10.20 -0.68 -1.94
N HIS A 85 -9.05 -1.33 -1.92
CA HIS A 85 -7.71 -0.75 -1.97
C HIS A 85 -7.05 -1.01 -3.32
N LEU A 86 -7.55 -2.02 -4.04
CA LEU A 86 -7.06 -2.43 -5.34
C LEU A 86 -7.90 -1.80 -6.45
N PHE A 87 -7.22 -1.09 -7.36
CA PHE A 87 -7.85 -0.36 -8.44
C PHE A 87 -7.31 -0.83 -9.77
N GLN A 88 -8.22 -1.24 -10.66
CA GLN A 88 -7.91 -1.36 -12.08
C GLN A 88 -7.75 0.06 -12.66
N ILE A 89 -6.58 0.35 -13.23
CA ILE A 89 -6.26 1.66 -13.85
C ILE A 89 -6.52 1.60 -15.35
N THR A 90 -6.06 0.54 -16.01
CA THR A 90 -6.43 0.19 -17.38
C THR A 90 -6.78 -1.30 -17.43
N GLU A 91 -7.12 -1.83 -18.59
CA GLU A 91 -7.30 -3.27 -18.77
C GLU A 91 -6.05 -4.07 -18.36
N ARG A 92 -4.85 -3.48 -18.49
CA ARG A 92 -3.56 -4.16 -18.29
C ARG A 92 -2.77 -3.68 -17.07
N LEU A 93 -3.20 -2.60 -16.43
CA LEU A 93 -2.54 -1.98 -15.27
C LEU A 93 -3.41 -2.03 -14.02
N GLY A 94 -2.81 -2.50 -12.93
CA GLY A 94 -3.36 -2.43 -11.58
C GLY A 94 -2.61 -1.46 -10.70
N MET A 95 -3.30 -0.86 -9.74
CA MET A 95 -2.72 -0.08 -8.66
C MET A 95 -3.36 -0.46 -7.34
N LEU A 96 -2.56 -0.91 -6.38
CA LEU A 96 -2.98 -1.03 -5.00
C LEU A 96 -2.59 0.25 -4.25
N ALA A 97 -3.50 0.83 -3.47
CA ALA A 97 -3.18 1.94 -2.58
C ALA A 97 -3.27 1.49 -1.11
N THR A 98 -2.12 1.44 -0.45
CA THR A 98 -2.03 1.09 0.98
C THR A 98 -1.86 2.37 1.79
N GLY A 99 -2.79 2.62 2.72
CA GLY A 99 -2.88 3.87 3.48
C GLY A 99 -4.29 4.47 3.39
N MET A 100 -4.42 5.79 3.54
CA MET A 100 -5.72 6.46 3.62
C MET A 100 -6.58 6.18 2.38
N PRO A 101 -7.76 5.53 2.52
CA PRO A 101 -8.58 5.14 1.36
C PRO A 101 -9.04 6.31 0.48
N ALA A 102 -9.31 7.48 1.07
CA ALA A 102 -9.71 8.68 0.33
C ALA A 102 -8.60 9.17 -0.61
N ASP A 103 -7.35 9.19 -0.15
CA ASP A 103 -6.20 9.54 -0.97
C ASP A 103 -5.97 8.49 -2.08
N GLY A 104 -6.10 7.21 -1.73
CA GLY A 104 -5.97 6.09 -2.67
C GLY A 104 -6.95 6.18 -3.84
N ARG A 105 -8.24 6.40 -3.56
CA ARG A 105 -9.28 6.58 -4.59
C ARG A 105 -9.04 7.82 -5.46
N ALA A 106 -8.67 8.94 -4.83
CA ALA A 106 -8.36 10.16 -5.57
C ALA A 106 -7.17 9.97 -6.51
N LEU A 107 -6.12 9.28 -6.05
CA LEU A 107 -4.97 8.93 -6.88
C LEU A 107 -5.33 7.94 -7.99
N ALA A 108 -6.14 6.92 -7.71
CA ALA A 108 -6.59 5.96 -8.72
C ALA A 108 -7.36 6.65 -9.85
N GLN A 109 -8.24 7.60 -9.52
CA GLN A 109 -8.97 8.35 -10.53
C GLN A 109 -8.05 9.23 -11.39
N GLN A 110 -7.06 9.88 -10.77
CA GLN A 110 -6.08 10.68 -11.51
C GLN A 110 -5.20 9.79 -12.40
N ALA A 111 -4.77 8.62 -11.90
CA ALA A 111 -4.00 7.63 -12.64
C ALA A 111 -4.76 7.10 -13.86
N ARG A 112 -6.07 6.83 -13.74
CA ARG A 112 -6.93 6.46 -14.88
C ARG A 112 -6.94 7.53 -15.95
N ASN A 113 -7.09 8.79 -15.55
CA ASN A 113 -7.10 9.92 -16.50
C ASN A 113 -5.75 10.06 -17.20
N GLU A 114 -4.64 9.92 -16.47
CA GLU A 114 -3.30 9.96 -17.06
C GLU A 114 -3.08 8.81 -18.04
N ALA A 115 -3.38 7.58 -17.65
CA ALA A 115 -3.20 6.41 -18.51
C ALA A 115 -4.06 6.48 -19.78
N ALA A 116 -5.30 6.96 -19.66
CA ALA A 116 -6.17 7.22 -20.82
C ALA A 116 -5.60 8.32 -21.73
N GLY A 117 -5.10 9.42 -21.15
CA GLY A 117 -4.44 10.50 -21.89
C GLY A 117 -3.17 10.05 -22.60
N PHE A 118 -2.36 9.23 -21.93
CA PHE A 118 -1.17 8.60 -22.51
C PHE A 118 -1.54 7.75 -23.72
N ARG A 119 -2.49 6.83 -23.56
CA ARG A 119 -2.95 5.94 -24.65
C ARG A 119 -3.53 6.74 -25.82
N HIS A 120 -4.31 7.79 -25.54
CA HIS A 120 -4.84 8.67 -26.58
C HIS A 120 -3.73 9.38 -27.36
N LYS A 121 -2.70 9.88 -26.66
CA LYS A 121 -1.59 10.62 -27.27
C LYS A 121 -0.64 9.74 -28.08
N TRP A 122 -0.31 8.56 -27.55
CA TRP A 122 0.76 7.72 -28.10
C TRP A 122 0.26 6.47 -28.83
N GLY A 123 -1.00 6.07 -28.65
CA GLY A 123 -1.63 4.95 -29.37
C GLY A 123 -1.36 3.56 -28.77
N TYR A 124 -0.67 3.44 -27.64
CA TYR A 124 -0.39 2.18 -26.94
C TYR A 124 -0.61 2.29 -25.43
N GLU A 125 -0.66 1.16 -24.72
CA GLU A 125 -0.86 1.15 -23.26
C GLU A 125 0.31 1.81 -22.51
N MET A 126 -0.01 2.54 -21.44
CA MET A 126 1.00 3.17 -20.60
C MET A 126 1.86 2.09 -19.92
N PRO A 127 3.20 2.14 -20.01
CA PRO A 127 4.04 1.19 -19.29
C PRO A 127 3.91 1.34 -17.77
N PRO A 128 3.96 0.26 -16.98
CA PRO A 128 3.83 0.33 -15.51
C PRO A 128 4.83 1.29 -14.88
N LYS A 129 6.09 1.27 -15.34
CA LYS A 129 7.13 2.21 -14.91
C LYS A 129 6.76 3.67 -15.14
N MET A 130 6.12 3.99 -16.27
CA MET A 130 5.74 5.37 -16.57
C MET A 130 4.63 5.86 -15.64
N LEU A 131 3.63 5.01 -15.37
CA LEU A 131 2.58 5.34 -14.41
C LEU A 131 3.16 5.55 -13.01
N ALA A 132 4.07 4.67 -12.59
CA ALA A 132 4.75 4.77 -11.30
C ALA A 132 5.57 6.08 -11.18
N GLN A 133 6.32 6.45 -12.23
CA GLN A 133 7.07 7.71 -12.27
C GLN A 133 6.13 8.92 -12.16
N TRP A 134 5.03 8.92 -12.91
CA TRP A 134 4.05 10.00 -12.86
C TRP A 134 3.42 10.13 -11.47
N LEU A 135 3.11 9.02 -10.79
CA LEU A 135 2.64 9.04 -9.40
C LEU A 135 3.72 9.64 -8.46
N GLY A 136 4.97 9.27 -8.66
CA GLY A 136 6.13 9.78 -7.92
C GLY A 136 6.26 11.30 -8.03
N ASP A 137 6.22 11.81 -9.26
CA ASP A 137 6.32 13.25 -9.53
C ASP A 137 5.16 14.01 -8.85
N ARG A 138 3.95 13.45 -8.86
CA ARG A 138 2.79 14.05 -8.16
C ARG A 138 2.91 14.06 -6.65
N ALA A 139 3.44 12.98 -6.07
CA ALA A 139 3.70 12.92 -4.64
C ALA A 139 4.79 13.94 -4.25
N GLN A 140 5.86 14.00 -5.04
CA GLN A 140 6.97 14.92 -4.85
C GLN A 140 6.51 16.38 -4.89
N VAL A 141 5.63 16.77 -5.83
CA VAL A 141 5.08 18.13 -5.93
C VAL A 141 4.42 18.57 -4.62
N ARG A 142 3.73 17.66 -3.91
CA ARG A 142 3.13 17.94 -2.60
C ARG A 142 4.13 18.12 -1.46
N THR A 143 5.38 17.70 -1.62
CA THR A 143 6.45 17.93 -0.64
C THR A 143 7.10 19.30 -0.78
N GLN A 144 6.89 19.97 -1.93
CA GLN A 144 7.54 21.25 -2.26
C GLN A 144 6.58 22.44 -2.29
N HIS A 145 5.29 22.21 -2.54
CA HIS A 145 4.28 23.27 -2.61
C HIS A 145 3.57 23.50 -1.28
N ALA A 146 3.63 24.73 -0.78
CA ALA A 146 2.93 25.13 0.44
C ALA A 146 1.41 24.96 0.29
N GLY A 147 0.75 24.51 1.36
CA GLY A 147 -0.71 24.36 1.41
C GLY A 147 -1.26 23.00 0.98
N MET A 148 -0.42 22.08 0.50
CA MET A 148 -0.84 20.70 0.19
C MET A 148 -0.17 19.70 1.12
N ARG A 149 -0.94 18.95 1.92
CA ARG A 149 -0.34 17.83 2.67
C ARG A 149 0.15 16.73 1.72
N PRO A 150 1.24 16.02 2.06
CA PRO A 150 1.62 14.80 1.36
C PRO A 150 0.49 13.77 1.36
N TYR A 151 0.52 12.88 0.36
CA TYR A 151 -0.39 11.75 0.31
C TYR A 151 -0.12 10.82 1.49
N ARG A 152 -1.17 10.29 2.11
CA ARG A 152 -1.08 9.29 3.19
C ARG A 152 -1.20 7.87 2.63
N VAL A 153 -0.67 7.63 1.44
CA VAL A 153 -0.69 6.32 0.78
C VAL A 153 0.64 6.02 0.13
N VAL A 154 0.96 4.75 0.04
CA VAL A 154 1.94 4.21 -0.90
C VAL A 154 1.14 3.53 -2.01
N ALA A 155 1.43 3.88 -3.26
CA ALA A 155 0.83 3.25 -4.42
C ALA A 155 1.74 2.14 -4.94
N THR A 156 1.22 0.93 -5.08
CA THR A 156 1.91 -0.22 -5.67
C THR A 156 1.32 -0.46 -7.05
N VAL A 157 2.11 -0.20 -8.10
CA VAL A 157 1.72 -0.36 -9.50
C VAL A 157 2.19 -1.72 -10.02
N VAL A 158 1.28 -2.43 -10.67
CA VAL A 158 1.52 -3.76 -11.25
C VAL A 158 1.01 -3.81 -12.68
N GLY A 159 1.73 -4.52 -13.55
CA GLY A 159 1.37 -4.64 -14.95
C GLY A 159 2.35 -5.49 -15.74
N ILE A 160 2.06 -5.69 -17.02
CA ILE A 160 3.01 -6.21 -18.00
C ILE A 160 3.44 -5.03 -18.87
N ASP A 161 4.74 -4.78 -18.96
CA ASP A 161 5.27 -3.88 -19.99
C ASP A 161 5.15 -4.58 -21.34
N GLU A 162 4.35 -4.02 -22.25
CA GLU A 162 4.07 -4.61 -23.56
C GLU A 162 5.30 -4.67 -24.47
N GLU A 163 6.16 -3.66 -24.41
CA GLU A 163 7.34 -3.55 -25.26
C GLU A 163 8.43 -4.53 -24.82
N LYS A 164 8.68 -4.62 -23.50
CA LYS A 164 9.64 -5.57 -22.94
C LYS A 164 9.08 -6.98 -22.82
N GLY A 165 7.75 -7.12 -22.77
CA GLY A 165 7.08 -8.38 -22.46
C GLY A 165 7.43 -8.91 -21.07
N THR A 166 7.65 -8.03 -20.09
CA THR A 166 8.05 -8.40 -18.73
C THR A 166 7.02 -7.95 -17.70
N PRO A 167 6.71 -8.77 -16.66
CA PRO A 167 5.97 -8.27 -15.52
C PRO A 167 6.80 -7.21 -14.79
N GLU A 168 6.14 -6.16 -14.35
CA GLU A 168 6.74 -5.06 -13.58
C GLU A 168 5.94 -4.78 -12.31
N LEU A 169 6.67 -4.44 -11.25
CA LEU A 169 6.15 -4.12 -9.93
C LEU A 169 6.91 -2.91 -9.40
N PHE A 170 6.18 -1.82 -9.11
CA PHE A 170 6.75 -0.60 -8.55
C PHE A 170 5.98 -0.13 -7.34
N THR A 171 6.68 0.52 -6.40
CA THR A 171 6.03 1.32 -5.35
C THR A 171 6.36 2.79 -5.54
N CYS A 172 5.41 3.65 -5.18
CA CYS A 172 5.54 5.09 -5.09
C CYS A 172 5.11 5.53 -3.68
N ASP A 173 6.01 6.16 -2.94
CA ASP A 173 5.75 6.58 -1.57
C ASP A 173 5.35 8.07 -1.46
N PRO A 174 4.95 8.55 -0.27
CA PRO A 174 4.59 9.96 -0.04
C PRO A 174 5.69 10.98 -0.34
N ALA A 175 6.96 10.56 -0.39
CA ALA A 175 8.09 11.43 -0.73
C ALA A 175 8.25 11.60 -2.25
N GLY A 176 7.53 10.79 -3.04
CA GLY A 176 7.72 10.66 -4.48
C GLY A 176 8.84 9.69 -4.87
N GLN A 177 9.31 8.86 -3.94
CA GLN A 177 10.29 7.84 -4.25
C GLN A 177 9.62 6.69 -4.99
N VAL A 178 10.15 6.38 -6.18
CA VAL A 178 9.68 5.28 -7.02
C VAL A 178 10.74 4.17 -7.05
N LEU A 179 10.36 2.97 -6.64
CA LEU A 179 11.25 1.81 -6.58
C LEU A 179 10.64 0.61 -7.30
N GLY A 180 11.45 -0.11 -8.06
CA GLY A 180 11.07 -1.37 -8.70
C GLY A 180 11.43 -2.57 -7.84
N HIS A 181 10.57 -3.58 -7.79
CA HIS A 181 10.70 -4.69 -6.84
C HIS A 181 10.57 -6.06 -7.50
N LYS A 182 11.22 -7.07 -6.89
CA LYS A 182 10.88 -8.48 -7.11
C LYS A 182 9.73 -8.92 -6.20
N ALA A 183 9.76 -8.48 -4.94
CA ALA A 183 8.66 -8.58 -4.03
C ALA A 183 8.73 -7.39 -3.06
N THR A 184 7.61 -7.00 -2.48
CA THR A 184 7.53 -5.89 -1.53
C THR A 184 6.33 -6.04 -0.61
N SER A 185 6.38 -5.41 0.56
CA SER A 185 5.26 -5.28 1.46
C SER A 185 5.12 -3.84 1.93
N VAL A 186 3.89 -3.43 2.21
CA VAL A 186 3.55 -2.08 2.67
C VAL A 186 2.45 -2.19 3.73
N GLY A 187 2.50 -1.35 4.77
CA GLY A 187 1.45 -1.24 5.76
C GLY A 187 1.92 -1.54 7.18
N LEU A 188 1.02 -2.05 8.02
CA LEU A 188 1.28 -2.22 9.46
C LEU A 188 2.43 -3.20 9.75
N LYS A 189 2.43 -4.36 9.08
CA LYS A 189 3.41 -5.44 9.28
C LYS A 189 4.29 -5.66 8.06
N ASP A 190 4.66 -4.56 7.40
CA ASP A 190 5.51 -4.57 6.22
C ASP A 190 6.87 -5.23 6.46
N GLN A 191 7.54 -4.87 7.55
CA GLN A 191 8.88 -5.35 7.89
C GLN A 191 8.91 -6.88 8.04
N GLU A 192 7.99 -7.46 8.83
CA GLU A 192 7.87 -8.90 9.05
C GLU A 192 7.57 -9.66 7.74
N ALA A 193 6.70 -9.10 6.89
CA ALA A 193 6.40 -9.69 5.59
C ALA A 193 7.58 -9.62 4.62
N ILE A 194 8.39 -8.56 4.66
CA ILE A 194 9.60 -8.43 3.82
C ILE A 194 10.63 -9.47 4.26
N GLU A 195 10.88 -9.63 5.55
CA GLU A 195 11.81 -10.63 6.09
C GLU A 195 11.42 -12.05 5.64
N PHE A 196 10.12 -12.39 5.74
CA PHE A 196 9.60 -13.66 5.21
C PHE A 196 9.87 -13.83 3.71
N LEU A 197 9.62 -12.79 2.90
CA LEU A 197 9.82 -12.83 1.46
C LEU A 197 11.30 -12.97 1.08
N GLU A 198 12.20 -12.30 1.81
CA GLU A 198 13.65 -12.39 1.61
C GLU A 198 14.14 -13.82 1.83
N GLU A 199 13.71 -14.47 2.90
CA GLU A 199 14.05 -15.87 3.18
C GLU A 199 13.45 -16.83 2.13
N ALA A 200 12.15 -16.68 1.84
CA ALA A 200 11.43 -17.59 0.94
C ALA A 200 11.87 -17.48 -0.53
N MET A 201 12.38 -16.32 -0.96
CA MET A 201 12.83 -16.06 -2.34
C MET A 201 14.36 -16.06 -2.52
N ALA A 202 15.14 -16.35 -1.47
CA ALA A 202 16.60 -16.30 -1.51
C ALA A 202 17.20 -17.22 -2.60
N GLY A 203 16.62 -18.41 -2.79
CA GLY A 203 17.10 -19.40 -3.76
C GLY A 203 16.52 -19.27 -5.17
N ASN A 204 15.28 -18.79 -5.29
CA ASN A 204 14.62 -18.58 -6.58
C ASN A 204 13.72 -17.35 -6.52
N SER A 205 14.04 -16.36 -7.35
CA SER A 205 13.24 -15.14 -7.49
C SER A 205 12.50 -15.04 -8.83
N SER A 206 12.61 -16.08 -9.66
CA SER A 206 11.94 -16.21 -10.95
C SER A 206 10.84 -17.27 -10.84
N LEU A 207 9.78 -16.92 -10.12
CA LEU A 207 8.66 -17.80 -9.80
C LEU A 207 7.75 -18.02 -11.02
N SER A 208 7.20 -19.22 -11.17
CA SER A 208 6.08 -19.47 -12.08
C SER A 208 4.82 -18.72 -11.61
N PHE A 209 3.79 -18.64 -12.46
CA PHE A 209 2.51 -18.03 -12.09
C PHE A 209 1.91 -18.57 -10.78
N GLN A 210 1.88 -19.90 -10.62
CA GLN A 210 1.29 -20.52 -9.43
C GLN A 210 2.13 -20.23 -8.19
N GLU A 211 3.45 -20.39 -8.27
CA GLU A 211 4.36 -20.08 -7.16
C GLU A 211 4.31 -18.59 -6.78
N THR A 212 4.12 -17.70 -7.75
CA THR A 212 3.98 -16.24 -7.51
C THR A 212 2.75 -15.94 -6.67
N MET A 213 1.61 -16.57 -6.99
CA MET A 213 0.38 -16.43 -6.21
C MET A 213 0.51 -17.03 -4.81
N GLU A 214 1.04 -18.25 -4.72
CA GLU A 214 1.23 -18.95 -3.45
C GLU A 214 2.20 -18.19 -2.53
N MET A 215 3.26 -17.60 -3.08
CA MET A 215 4.21 -16.78 -2.34
C MET A 215 3.54 -15.52 -1.77
N ALA A 216 2.77 -14.80 -2.58
CA ALA A 216 2.06 -13.59 -2.14
C ALA A 216 1.06 -13.91 -1.02
N VAL A 217 0.28 -14.99 -1.18
CA VAL A 217 -0.67 -15.45 -0.16
C VAL A 217 0.05 -15.90 1.11
N SER A 218 1.14 -16.66 1.01
CA SER A 218 1.89 -17.15 2.16
C SER A 218 2.51 -16.01 2.97
N ALA A 219 3.08 -15.02 2.30
CA ALA A 219 3.65 -13.84 2.93
C ALA A 219 2.59 -13.02 3.69
N LEU A 220 1.40 -12.82 3.10
CA LEU A 220 0.33 -12.13 3.82
C LEU A 220 -0.18 -12.98 5.00
N ARG A 221 -0.36 -14.30 4.82
CA ARG A 221 -0.80 -15.21 5.90
C ARG A 221 0.15 -15.23 7.09
N HIS A 222 1.46 -15.13 6.83
CA HIS A 222 2.49 -15.09 7.87
C HIS A 222 2.22 -13.97 8.89
N VAL A 223 1.91 -12.77 8.38
CA VAL A 223 1.72 -11.57 9.19
C VAL A 223 0.29 -11.36 9.70
N LEU A 224 -0.70 -12.03 9.13
CA LEU A 224 -2.09 -11.92 9.59
C LEU A 224 -2.24 -12.38 11.05
N GLU A 225 -3.25 -11.87 11.74
CA GLU A 225 -3.62 -12.32 13.08
C GLU A 225 -4.44 -13.61 13.00
N ASP A 226 -4.46 -14.41 14.07
CA ASP A 226 -5.35 -15.56 14.14
C ASP A 226 -6.81 -15.11 14.22
N ASN A 227 -7.60 -15.51 13.23
CA ASN A 227 -9.02 -15.20 13.13
C ASN A 227 -9.80 -16.43 12.66
N SER A 228 -10.71 -16.91 13.51
CA SER A 228 -11.55 -18.08 13.21
C SER A 228 -12.52 -17.84 12.06
N GLN A 229 -12.87 -16.58 11.78
CA GLN A 229 -13.72 -16.20 10.65
C GLN A 229 -12.95 -16.01 9.35
N GLY A 230 -11.62 -16.08 9.39
CA GLY A 230 -10.75 -15.75 8.25
C GLY A 230 -10.68 -14.24 7.98
N HIS A 231 -9.84 -13.89 7.03
CA HIS A 231 -9.62 -12.51 6.59
C HIS A 231 -10.10 -12.35 5.15
N ASP A 232 -10.96 -11.37 4.92
CA ASP A 232 -11.31 -10.98 3.55
C ASP A 232 -10.13 -10.25 2.92
N THR A 233 -9.82 -10.63 1.69
CA THR A 233 -8.66 -10.14 0.94
C THR A 233 -9.03 -9.77 -0.48
N GLU A 234 -8.28 -8.81 -1.01
CA GLU A 234 -8.30 -8.42 -2.41
C GLU A 234 -7.04 -8.96 -3.06
N VAL A 235 -7.19 -9.72 -4.14
CA VAL A 235 -6.08 -10.29 -4.92
C VAL A 235 -6.12 -9.70 -6.33
N GLY A 236 -5.03 -9.06 -6.74
CA GLY A 236 -4.81 -8.55 -8.09
C GLY A 236 -3.76 -9.38 -8.79
N VAL A 237 -4.02 -9.76 -10.04
CA VAL A 237 -3.06 -10.53 -10.82
C VAL A 237 -3.09 -10.16 -12.29
N VAL A 238 -1.92 -10.18 -12.91
CA VAL A 238 -1.77 -10.05 -14.36
C VAL A 238 -0.66 -10.98 -14.83
N ARG A 239 -0.84 -11.53 -16.04
CA ARG A 239 0.05 -12.53 -16.64
C ARG A 239 0.50 -12.07 -18.01
N LYS A 240 1.72 -12.41 -18.42
CA LYS A 240 2.29 -12.05 -19.72
C LYS A 240 1.44 -12.56 -20.88
N ASN A 241 1.02 -13.82 -20.85
CA ASN A 241 0.27 -14.45 -21.94
C ASN A 241 -1.22 -14.05 -21.96
N TYR A 242 -1.70 -13.44 -20.88
CA TYR A 242 -3.06 -12.94 -20.75
C TYR A 242 -3.00 -11.63 -19.94
N PRO A 243 -2.56 -10.52 -20.56
CA PRO A 243 -2.17 -9.29 -19.88
C PRO A 243 -3.38 -8.46 -19.48
N ILE A 244 -4.43 -9.11 -18.97
CA ILE A 244 -5.59 -8.47 -18.39
C ILE A 244 -5.41 -8.50 -16.87
N PHE A 245 -5.39 -7.32 -16.26
CA PHE A 245 -5.35 -7.18 -14.82
C PHE A 245 -6.71 -7.57 -14.24
N ARG A 246 -6.71 -8.62 -13.43
CA ARG A 246 -7.90 -9.17 -12.78
C ARG A 246 -7.83 -8.99 -11.28
N THR A 247 -8.97 -8.64 -10.70
CA THR A 247 -9.15 -8.52 -9.26
C THR A 247 -10.13 -9.58 -8.77
N VAL A 248 -9.77 -10.31 -7.72
CA VAL A 248 -10.60 -11.35 -7.12
C VAL A 248 -10.68 -11.09 -5.63
N LEU A 249 -11.89 -11.15 -5.06
CA LEU A 249 -12.08 -11.17 -3.62
C LEU A 249 -11.95 -12.59 -3.13
N ARG A 250 -11.12 -12.80 -2.09
CA ARG A 250 -10.88 -14.11 -1.51
C ARG A 250 -10.89 -14.04 0.00
N ARG A 251 -11.22 -15.15 0.65
CA ARG A 251 -11.08 -15.31 2.09
C ARG A 251 -9.90 -16.21 2.38
N ILE A 252 -8.98 -15.77 3.25
CA ILE A 252 -7.81 -16.54 3.67
C ILE A 252 -7.78 -16.70 5.19
N TYR A 253 -7.32 -17.86 5.65
CA TYR A 253 -7.18 -18.18 7.08
C TYR A 253 -5.70 -18.21 7.45
N LYS A 254 -5.31 -17.81 8.67
CA LYS A 254 -3.90 -17.99 9.08
C LYS A 254 -3.53 -19.48 9.12
N ASN A 255 -4.33 -20.26 9.86
CA ASN A 255 -4.20 -21.70 9.99
C ASN A 255 -5.42 -22.39 9.33
N PRO A 256 -5.28 -22.94 8.11
CA PRO A 256 -6.41 -23.58 7.42
C PRO A 256 -6.74 -24.93 8.06
N LEU A 257 -8.02 -25.31 8.06
CA LEU A 257 -8.43 -26.68 8.35
C LEU A 257 -8.03 -27.60 7.18
N ALA A 258 -7.76 -28.88 7.45
CA ALA A 258 -7.36 -29.84 6.42
C ALA A 258 -8.40 -29.89 5.28
N GLY A 259 -7.98 -29.59 4.05
CA GLY A 259 -8.82 -29.63 2.84
C GLY A 259 -9.34 -28.27 2.33
N GLN A 260 -9.09 -27.15 3.01
CA GLN A 260 -9.33 -25.81 2.45
C GLN A 260 -8.20 -25.47 1.46
N SER A 261 -8.53 -25.15 0.21
CA SER A 261 -7.50 -24.78 -0.75
C SER A 261 -6.91 -23.41 -0.40
N ILE A 262 -5.69 -23.14 -0.88
CA ILE A 262 -5.04 -21.82 -0.75
C ILE A 262 -5.89 -20.73 -1.43
N LEU A 263 -6.82 -21.14 -2.31
CA LEU A 263 -7.55 -20.32 -3.26
C LEU A 263 -9.01 -20.80 -3.43
N ASP A 264 -9.84 -20.76 -2.39
CA ASP A 264 -11.28 -21.00 -2.55
C ASP A 264 -11.98 -19.70 -3.06
N GLY A 265 -12.63 -19.77 -4.22
CA GLY A 265 -13.35 -18.67 -4.87
C GLY A 265 -13.34 -18.75 -6.40
N GLU A 266 -14.51 -18.59 -7.02
CA GLU A 266 -14.81 -18.89 -8.43
C GLU A 266 -13.80 -18.32 -9.42
N GLY A 267 -13.16 -19.22 -10.17
CA GLY A 267 -12.42 -18.87 -11.37
C GLY A 267 -13.35 -18.83 -12.57
N GLN A 268 -13.38 -17.67 -13.24
CA GLN A 268 -13.48 -17.54 -14.69
C GLN A 268 -12.56 -16.41 -15.15
#